data_AF-A0A5C7QD79-F1
#
_entry.id   AF-A0A5C7QD79-F1
#
_cell.length_a   1.000
_cell.length_b   1.000
_cell.length_c   1.000
_cell.angle_alpha   90.00
_cell.angle_beta   90.00
_cell.angle_gamma   90.00
#
_symmetry.space_group_name_H-M   'P 1'
#
loop_
_entity.id
_entity.type
_entity.pdbx_description
1 polymer ?
#
loop_
_entity_poly.entity_id
_entity_poly.type
_entity_poly.pdbx_seq_one_letter_code
_entity_poly.pdbx_strand_id
1 'polypeptide(L)'
;MTHWSDRFTGTACDAGIKEARQYETFADWWEGTQSGDYMLWLLREIGYCDQRVLRLLAVRFVRETTLSDGRTVWDLLEDERSRQAVIVAEKYANGEASEDELRAAWDAAWTAAASASAREAESAWGAEVTAESAWESAWESAWRMALAWRVAWGGAVVAQHAAMTREMIPASVIEPLINQYIEESETL
;
A
#
# COMPACT_ATOMS: atom_id res chain seq x y z
N MET A 1 19.14 15.36 -21.98
CA MET A 1 17.86 15.33 -21.25
C MET A 1 18.07 14.42 -20.07
N THR A 2 17.81 14.92 -18.87
CA THR A 2 17.73 14.09 -17.67
C THR A 2 16.52 13.18 -17.81
N HIS A 3 16.68 11.90 -17.46
CA HIS A 3 15.56 10.98 -17.40
C HIS A 3 14.72 11.33 -16.17
N TRP A 4 13.39 11.16 -16.24
CA TRP A 4 12.49 11.49 -15.12
C TRP A 4 12.89 10.75 -13.82
N SER A 5 13.46 9.56 -13.96
CA SER A 5 13.90 8.75 -12.81
C SER A 5 15.22 9.21 -12.17
N ASP A 6 15.99 10.11 -12.82
CA ASP A 6 17.34 10.44 -12.37
C ASP A 6 17.33 11.08 -10.97
N ARG A 7 16.26 11.81 -10.62
CA ARG A 7 16.10 12.43 -9.29
C ARG A 7 15.91 11.45 -8.14
N PHE A 8 15.50 10.23 -8.43
CA PHE A 8 15.37 9.18 -7.43
C PHE A 8 16.67 8.38 -7.25
N THR A 9 17.73 8.69 -8.02
CA THR A 9 19.03 8.02 -7.90
C THR A 9 19.68 8.40 -6.57
N GLY A 10 19.62 7.50 -5.59
CA GLY A 10 20.14 7.72 -4.23
C GLY A 10 19.09 7.55 -3.13
N THR A 11 17.80 7.61 -3.48
CA THR A 11 16.68 7.29 -2.58
C THR A 11 15.99 5.99 -2.98
N ALA A 12 15.79 5.77 -4.29
CA ALA A 12 15.28 4.52 -4.83
C ALA A 12 16.38 3.44 -4.86
N CYS A 13 15.96 2.18 -4.79
CA CYS A 13 16.86 1.05 -4.99
C CYS A 13 17.31 0.93 -6.46
N ASP A 14 18.52 0.38 -6.68
CA ASP A 14 19.09 0.19 -8.02
C ASP A 14 18.18 -0.60 -8.96
N ALA A 15 17.46 -1.60 -8.43
CA ALA A 15 16.51 -2.40 -9.21
C ALA A 15 15.32 -1.56 -9.69
N GLY A 16 14.79 -0.68 -8.85
CA GLY A 16 13.72 0.25 -9.19
C GLY A 16 14.16 1.27 -10.24
N ILE A 17 15.36 1.84 -10.11
CA ILE A 17 15.92 2.74 -11.13
C ILE A 17 16.14 2.01 -12.46
N LYS A 18 16.64 0.77 -12.43
CA LYS A 18 16.83 -0.04 -13.64
C LYS A 18 15.50 -0.36 -14.32
N GLU A 19 14.45 -0.62 -13.57
CA GLU A 19 13.09 -0.83 -14.09
C GLU A 19 12.54 0.47 -14.70
N ALA A 20 12.60 1.58 -13.96
CA ALA A 20 12.11 2.89 -14.41
C ALA A 20 12.72 3.32 -15.74
N ARG A 21 14.02 3.06 -15.96
CA ARG A 21 14.74 3.36 -17.20
C ARG A 21 14.33 2.52 -18.41
N GLN A 22 13.46 1.53 -18.25
CA GLN A 22 12.85 0.79 -19.36
C GLN A 22 11.69 1.55 -20.01
N TYR A 23 11.20 2.62 -19.36
CA TYR A 23 10.05 3.40 -19.79
C TYR A 23 10.50 4.82 -20.14
N GLU A 24 10.05 5.33 -21.28
CA GLU A 24 10.44 6.66 -21.76
C GLU A 24 9.86 7.78 -20.87
N THR A 25 8.63 7.59 -20.37
CA THR A 25 7.93 8.56 -19.53
C THR A 25 7.54 7.97 -18.19
N PHE A 26 7.31 8.86 -17.21
CA PHE A 26 6.75 8.45 -15.91
C PHE A 26 5.36 7.81 -16.07
N ALA A 27 4.50 8.37 -16.92
CA ALA A 27 3.16 7.83 -17.16
C ALA A 27 3.22 6.41 -17.70
N ASP A 28 4.11 6.13 -18.66
CA ASP A 28 4.29 4.78 -19.20
C ASP A 28 4.77 3.81 -18.11
N TRP A 29 5.65 4.27 -17.21
CA TRP A 29 6.08 3.46 -16.06
C TRP A 29 4.92 3.20 -15.09
N TRP A 30 4.15 4.23 -14.73
CA TRP A 30 3.02 4.10 -13.80
C TRP A 30 1.94 3.14 -14.33
N GLU A 31 1.63 3.23 -15.62
CA GLU A 31 0.65 2.37 -16.28
C GLU A 31 1.19 0.96 -16.55
N GLY A 32 2.50 0.81 -16.75
CA GLY A 32 3.13 -0.42 -17.22
C GLY A 32 3.84 -1.25 -16.15
N THR A 33 4.19 -0.68 -14.99
CA THR A 33 4.92 -1.41 -13.94
C THR A 33 4.06 -2.52 -13.32
N GLN A 34 4.72 -3.61 -12.94
CA GLN A 34 4.12 -4.67 -12.12
C GLN A 34 4.59 -4.59 -10.66
N SER A 35 5.45 -3.63 -10.33
CA SER A 35 6.04 -3.46 -9.01
C SER A 35 5.17 -2.51 -8.18
N GLY A 36 4.05 -3.02 -7.66
CA GLY A 36 3.08 -2.24 -6.88
C GLY A 36 3.67 -1.63 -5.61
N ASP A 37 4.65 -2.29 -5.01
CA ASP A 37 5.48 -1.68 -3.98
C ASP A 37 6.28 -0.48 -4.55
N TYR A 38 6.94 -0.53 -5.70
CA TYR A 38 7.65 0.66 -6.22
C TYR A 38 6.71 1.85 -6.41
N MET A 39 5.46 1.60 -6.82
CA MET A 39 4.43 2.64 -6.87
C MET A 39 4.14 3.22 -5.48
N LEU A 40 3.96 2.38 -4.47
CA LEU A 40 3.77 2.83 -3.09
C LEU A 40 5.01 3.55 -2.55
N TRP A 41 6.22 3.06 -2.82
CA TRP A 41 7.45 3.76 -2.43
C TRP A 41 7.47 5.17 -2.99
N LEU A 42 7.16 5.31 -4.28
CA LEU A 42 7.19 6.60 -4.95
C LEU A 42 6.15 7.55 -4.38
N LEU A 43 4.93 7.09 -4.14
CA LEU A 43 3.88 7.88 -3.48
C LEU A 43 4.34 8.41 -2.11
N ARG A 44 5.18 7.66 -1.37
CA ARG A 44 5.81 8.11 -0.11
C ARG A 44 6.74 9.27 -0.37
N GLU A 45 7.63 9.04 -1.32
CA GLU A 45 8.77 9.88 -1.60
C GLU A 45 8.33 11.26 -2.07
N ILE A 46 7.28 11.30 -2.90
CA ILE A 46 6.70 12.54 -3.41
C ILE A 46 5.65 13.17 -2.46
N GLY A 47 5.40 12.55 -1.30
CA GLY A 47 4.50 13.08 -0.29
C GLY A 47 3.00 13.03 -0.65
N TYR A 48 2.55 12.04 -1.42
CA TYR A 48 1.13 11.85 -1.70
C TYR A 48 0.35 11.58 -0.39
N CYS A 49 -0.63 12.45 -0.08
CA CYS A 49 -1.21 12.51 1.27
C CYS A 49 -2.74 12.40 1.32
N ASP A 50 -3.42 11.97 0.24
CA ASP A 50 -4.86 11.71 0.28
C ASP A 50 -5.17 10.48 1.15
N GLN A 51 -5.42 10.74 2.43
CA GLN A 51 -5.66 9.70 3.44
C GLN A 51 -6.93 8.88 3.16
N ARG A 52 -7.92 9.44 2.45
CA ARG A 52 -9.12 8.70 2.09
C ARG A 52 -8.78 7.65 1.03
N VAL A 53 -8.11 8.06 -0.04
CA VAL A 53 -7.72 7.15 -1.13
C VAL A 53 -6.75 6.09 -0.63
N LEU A 54 -5.73 6.47 0.14
CA LEU A 54 -4.77 5.52 0.72
C LEU A 54 -5.46 4.49 1.64
N ARG A 55 -6.44 4.91 2.45
CA ARG A 55 -7.18 3.99 3.33
C ARG A 55 -8.03 3.01 2.53
N LEU A 56 -8.72 3.49 1.49
CA LEU A 56 -9.50 2.61 0.61
C LEU A 56 -8.61 1.66 -0.19
N LEU A 57 -7.41 2.09 -0.59
CA LEU A 57 -6.43 1.23 -1.25
C LEU A 57 -5.97 0.11 -0.32
N ALA A 58 -5.68 0.42 0.96
CA ALA A 58 -5.34 -0.59 1.96
C ALA A 58 -6.51 -1.57 2.24
N VAL A 59 -7.75 -1.08 2.29
CA VAL A 59 -8.94 -1.94 2.39
C VAL A 59 -9.02 -2.87 1.17
N ARG A 60 -8.84 -2.33 -0.03
CA ARG A 60 -8.91 -3.07 -1.28
C ARG A 60 -7.85 -4.17 -1.36
N PHE A 61 -6.63 -3.86 -0.95
CA PHE A 61 -5.54 -4.82 -0.78
C PHE A 61 -5.96 -6.01 0.07
N VAL A 62 -6.61 -5.80 1.21
CA VAL A 62 -7.09 -6.89 2.07
C VAL A 62 -8.26 -7.64 1.43
N ARG A 63 -9.21 -6.94 0.80
CA ARG A 63 -10.44 -7.56 0.29
C ARG A 63 -10.27 -8.29 -1.04
N GLU A 64 -9.34 -7.86 -1.88
CA GLU A 64 -9.27 -8.29 -3.28
C GLU A 64 -7.96 -9.00 -3.64
N THR A 65 -6.90 -8.92 -2.82
CA THR A 65 -5.66 -9.65 -3.12
C THR A 65 -5.92 -11.14 -3.08
N THR A 66 -5.82 -11.78 -4.24
CA THR A 66 -6.03 -13.22 -4.40
C THR A 66 -4.70 -13.96 -4.26
N LEU A 67 -4.73 -15.03 -3.49
CA LEU A 67 -3.61 -15.92 -3.19
C LEU A 67 -3.54 -17.08 -4.19
N SER A 68 -2.43 -17.82 -4.18
CA SER A 68 -2.20 -18.93 -5.11
C SER A 68 -3.19 -20.10 -4.96
N ASP A 69 -3.83 -20.23 -3.79
CA ASP A 69 -4.84 -21.25 -3.51
C ASP A 69 -6.28 -20.79 -3.84
N GLY A 70 -6.45 -19.57 -4.37
CA GLY A 70 -7.73 -19.00 -4.78
C GLY A 70 -8.49 -18.27 -3.67
N ARG A 71 -7.99 -18.28 -2.42
CA ARG A 71 -8.53 -17.44 -1.34
C ARG A 71 -8.09 -15.98 -1.52
N THR A 72 -8.80 -15.07 -0.88
CA THR A 72 -8.36 -13.68 -0.70
C THR A 72 -7.65 -13.52 0.64
N VAL A 73 -6.92 -12.42 0.81
CA VAL A 73 -6.39 -12.04 2.14
C VAL A 73 -7.51 -11.94 3.18
N TRP A 74 -8.68 -11.42 2.79
CA TRP A 74 -9.86 -11.36 3.66
C TRP A 74 -10.26 -12.74 4.21
N ASP A 75 -10.14 -13.80 3.41
CA ASP A 75 -10.46 -15.16 3.83
C ASP A 75 -9.47 -15.72 4.86
N LEU A 76 -8.28 -15.12 4.99
CA LEU A 76 -7.30 -15.45 6.02
C LEU A 76 -7.59 -14.76 7.37
N LEU A 77 -8.43 -13.72 7.39
CA LEU A 77 -8.82 -13.05 8.62
C LEU A 77 -9.87 -13.90 9.35
N GLU A 78 -9.41 -14.78 10.25
CA GLU A 78 -10.29 -15.66 11.03
C GLU A 78 -10.88 -14.97 12.27
N ASP A 79 -10.17 -14.02 12.86
CA ASP A 79 -10.66 -13.24 14.00
C ASP A 79 -11.63 -12.14 13.52
N GLU A 80 -12.84 -12.14 14.09
CA GLU A 80 -13.87 -11.16 13.75
C GLU A 80 -13.43 -9.72 14.02
N ARG A 81 -12.58 -9.48 15.02
CA ARG A 81 -12.05 -8.14 15.33
C ARG A 81 -11.19 -7.61 14.19
N SER A 82 -10.40 -8.47 13.55
CA SER A 82 -9.60 -8.10 12.37
C SER A 82 -10.48 -7.75 11.17
N ARG A 83 -11.56 -8.49 10.95
CA ARG A 83 -12.57 -8.15 9.91
C ARG A 83 -13.26 -6.83 10.20
N GLN A 84 -13.64 -6.60 11.46
CA GLN A 84 -14.29 -5.35 11.87
C GLN A 84 -13.36 -4.14 11.69
N ALA A 85 -12.06 -4.26 11.94
CA ALA A 85 -11.10 -3.18 11.68
C ALA A 85 -11.12 -2.73 10.21
N VAL A 86 -11.12 -3.68 9.26
CA VAL A 86 -11.20 -3.38 7.82
C VAL A 86 -12.54 -2.74 7.44
N ILE A 87 -13.65 -3.26 7.97
CA ILE A 87 -15.00 -2.69 7.73
C ILE A 87 -15.10 -1.25 8.26
N VAL A 88 -14.60 -0.99 9.47
CA VAL A 88 -14.62 0.34 10.07
C VAL A 88 -13.68 1.29 9.33
N ALA A 89 -12.51 0.81 8.86
CA ALA A 89 -11.62 1.60 8.02
C ALA A 89 -12.29 2.05 6.71
N GLU A 90 -13.04 1.16 6.05
CA GLU A 90 -13.83 1.48 4.86
C GLU A 90 -14.93 2.51 5.17
N LYS A 91 -15.69 2.29 6.24
CA LYS A 91 -16.74 3.23 6.71
C LYS A 91 -16.17 4.59 7.05
N TYR A 92 -15.08 4.66 7.81
CA TYR A 92 -14.42 5.91 8.18
C TYR A 92 -13.95 6.65 6.93
N ALA A 93 -13.32 5.96 5.97
CA ALA A 93 -12.95 6.56 4.71
C ALA A 93 -14.16 7.18 3.99
N ASN A 94 -15.32 6.53 4.04
CA ASN A 94 -16.60 7.00 3.48
C ASN A 94 -17.37 8.01 4.35
N GLY A 95 -16.84 8.41 5.51
CA GLY A 95 -17.49 9.35 6.43
C GLY A 95 -18.66 8.75 7.22
N GLU A 96 -18.75 7.42 7.29
CA GLU A 96 -19.80 6.65 7.96
C GLU A 96 -19.41 6.15 9.36
N ALA A 97 -18.14 6.34 9.74
CA ALA A 97 -17.62 6.05 11.07
C ALA A 97 -16.79 7.22 11.58
N SER A 98 -16.77 7.38 12.90
CA SER A 98 -15.95 8.34 13.62
C SER A 98 -14.51 7.87 13.80
N GLU A 99 -13.62 8.80 14.14
CA GLU A 99 -12.23 8.48 14.47
C GLU A 99 -12.13 7.60 15.73
N ASP A 100 -13.02 7.79 16.70
CA ASP A 100 -13.09 6.95 17.90
C ASP A 100 -13.49 5.51 17.57
N GLU A 101 -14.44 5.31 16.67
CA GLU A 101 -14.81 3.97 16.19
C GLU A 101 -13.65 3.31 15.43
N LEU A 102 -12.96 4.08 14.58
CA LEU A 102 -11.76 3.59 13.87
C LEU A 102 -10.67 3.13 14.85
N ARG A 103 -10.35 3.97 15.83
CA ARG A 103 -9.34 3.68 16.86
C ARG A 103 -9.74 2.49 17.72
N ALA A 104 -10.99 2.37 18.13
CA ALA A 104 -11.46 1.25 18.94
C ALA A 104 -11.38 -0.08 18.16
N ALA A 105 -11.72 -0.07 16.87
CA ALA A 105 -11.61 -1.26 16.02
C ALA A 105 -10.14 -1.68 15.80
N TRP A 106 -9.25 -0.69 15.67
CA TRP A 106 -7.80 -0.89 15.61
C TRP A 106 -7.25 -1.56 16.88
N ASP A 107 -7.52 -1.01 18.06
CA ASP A 107 -7.06 -1.55 19.35
C ASP A 107 -7.51 -3.01 19.55
N ALA A 108 -8.75 -3.31 19.14
CA ALA A 108 -9.31 -4.65 19.23
C ALA A 108 -8.59 -5.64 18.30
N ALA A 109 -8.29 -5.24 17.06
CA ALA A 109 -7.53 -6.05 16.11
C ALA A 109 -6.07 -6.24 16.55
N TRP A 110 -5.42 -5.21 17.12
CA TRP A 110 -4.07 -5.32 17.69
C TRP A 110 -4.00 -6.32 18.83
N THR A 111 -4.97 -6.26 19.72
CA THR A 111 -5.07 -7.22 20.82
C THR A 111 -5.29 -8.65 20.29
N ALA A 112 -6.06 -8.81 19.21
CA ALA A 112 -6.25 -10.11 18.56
C ALA A 112 -4.94 -10.64 17.98
N ALA A 113 -4.23 -9.81 17.23
CA ALA A 113 -2.94 -10.13 16.62
C ALA A 113 -1.89 -10.54 17.65
N ALA A 114 -1.74 -9.75 18.72
CA ALA A 114 -0.80 -10.02 19.80
C ALA A 114 -1.12 -11.30 20.59
N SER A 115 -2.38 -11.76 20.54
CA SER A 115 -2.83 -12.98 21.22
C SER A 115 -2.70 -14.24 20.35
N ALA A 116 -2.52 -14.11 19.04
CA ALA A 116 -2.28 -15.23 18.13
C ALA A 116 -0.87 -15.82 18.39
N SER A 117 -0.74 -17.16 18.40
CA SER A 117 0.53 -17.79 18.76
C SER A 117 1.49 -17.87 17.56
N ALA A 118 2.80 -17.86 17.80
CA ALA A 118 3.83 -18.02 16.76
C ALA A 118 3.75 -19.34 15.94
N ARG A 119 2.91 -20.31 16.33
CA ARG A 119 2.61 -21.51 15.51
C ARG A 119 1.63 -21.23 14.36
N GLU A 120 0.94 -20.10 14.41
CA GLU A 120 0.05 -19.55 13.40
C GLU A 120 0.75 -18.41 12.65
N ALA A 121 2.06 -18.51 12.42
CA ALA A 121 2.88 -17.41 11.89
C ALA A 121 2.35 -16.80 10.58
N GLU A 122 1.63 -17.56 9.76
CA GLU A 122 0.92 -17.03 8.57
C GLU A 122 -0.33 -16.20 8.91
N SER A 123 -1.12 -16.55 9.94
CA SER A 123 -2.31 -15.78 10.36
C SER A 123 -1.93 -14.61 11.27
N ALA A 124 -0.90 -14.78 12.10
CA ALA A 124 -0.31 -13.74 12.96
C ALA A 124 0.23 -12.56 12.13
N TRP A 125 0.74 -12.84 10.92
CA TRP A 125 1.28 -11.81 10.03
C TRP A 125 0.22 -10.93 9.37
N GLY A 126 -0.94 -11.50 9.00
CA GLY A 126 -2.10 -10.72 8.58
C GLY A 126 -2.65 -9.86 9.71
N ALA A 127 -2.61 -10.38 10.94
CA ALA A 127 -3.12 -9.70 12.12
C ALA A 127 -2.23 -8.53 12.57
N GLU A 128 -0.90 -8.70 12.66
CA GLU A 128 0.07 -7.65 13.05
C GLU A 128 0.01 -6.44 12.13
N VAL A 129 0.00 -6.72 10.84
CA VAL A 129 -0.24 -5.76 9.77
C VAL A 129 -1.55 -5.00 9.94
N THR A 130 -2.68 -5.72 10.11
CA THR A 130 -4.00 -5.06 10.15
C THR A 130 -4.11 -4.13 11.34
N ALA A 131 -3.35 -4.45 12.38
CA ALA A 131 -3.36 -3.76 13.62
C ALA A 131 -2.29 -2.68 13.79
N GLU A 132 -1.28 -2.56 12.93
CA GLU A 132 -0.45 -1.34 12.86
C GLU A 132 -1.13 -0.34 11.90
N SER A 133 -1.84 -0.90 10.90
CA SER A 133 -2.37 -0.19 9.73
C SER A 133 -3.56 0.75 9.93
N ALA A 134 -4.23 0.75 11.08
CA ALA A 134 -5.41 1.60 11.28
C ALA A 134 -5.18 2.80 12.22
N TRP A 135 -3.97 2.97 12.77
CA TRP A 135 -3.57 4.15 13.56
C TRP A 135 -2.39 4.92 12.94
N GLU A 136 -1.41 4.25 12.35
CA GLU A 136 -0.42 4.98 11.54
C GLU A 136 -1.08 5.49 10.26
N SER A 137 -0.56 6.59 9.70
CA SER A 137 -1.07 7.16 8.45
C SER A 137 -1.27 6.05 7.42
N ALA A 138 -2.36 6.10 6.65
CA ALA A 138 -2.75 5.03 5.70
C ALA A 138 -1.62 4.65 4.71
N TRP A 139 -0.64 5.54 4.61
CA TRP A 139 0.70 5.35 4.08
C TRP A 139 1.46 4.09 4.59
N GLU A 140 1.75 4.00 5.89
CA GLU A 140 2.59 2.93 6.47
C GLU A 140 1.91 1.57 6.33
N SER A 141 0.59 1.57 6.49
CA SER A 141 -0.34 0.46 6.27
C SER A 141 -0.18 -0.19 4.90
N ALA A 142 -0.37 0.59 3.83
CA ALA A 142 -0.32 0.10 2.47
C ALA A 142 1.10 -0.35 2.07
N TRP A 143 2.11 0.41 2.52
CA TRP A 143 3.52 0.13 2.24
C TRP A 143 4.02 -1.16 2.91
N ARG A 144 3.82 -1.29 4.23
CA ARG A 144 4.19 -2.50 4.98
C ARG A 144 3.45 -3.71 4.43
N MET A 145 2.22 -3.51 3.96
CA MET A 145 1.45 -4.56 3.31
C MET A 145 2.05 -5.10 2.04
N ALA A 146 2.31 -4.22 1.08
CA ALA A 146 2.90 -4.62 -0.19
C ALA A 146 4.29 -5.25 0.00
N LEU A 147 5.11 -4.71 0.90
CA LEU A 147 6.45 -5.23 1.17
C LEU A 147 6.40 -6.62 1.82
N ALA A 148 5.58 -6.78 2.87
CA ALA A 148 5.37 -8.05 3.55
C ALA A 148 4.91 -9.12 2.56
N TRP A 149 3.88 -8.80 1.78
CA TRP A 149 3.28 -9.76 0.87
C TRP A 149 4.12 -10.13 -0.33
N ARG A 150 4.97 -9.23 -0.83
CA ARG A 150 6.00 -9.60 -1.81
C ARG A 150 6.88 -10.75 -1.30
N VAL A 151 7.31 -10.67 -0.03
CA VAL A 151 8.22 -11.65 0.56
C VAL A 151 7.53 -13.01 0.74
N ALA A 152 6.27 -12.99 1.18
CA ALA A 152 5.53 -14.21 1.48
C ALA A 152 4.92 -14.90 0.23
N TRP A 153 4.45 -14.12 -0.75
CA TRP A 153 3.58 -14.64 -1.83
C TRP A 153 4.10 -14.36 -3.25
N GLY A 154 5.23 -13.65 -3.38
CA GLY A 154 5.93 -13.45 -4.65
C GLY A 154 5.30 -12.41 -5.59
N GLY A 155 5.76 -12.40 -6.85
CA GLY A 155 5.50 -11.31 -7.80
C GLY A 155 4.05 -11.13 -8.25
N ALA A 156 3.22 -12.19 -8.25
CA ALA A 156 1.83 -12.11 -8.71
C ALA A 156 0.95 -11.23 -7.80
N VAL A 157 1.22 -11.22 -6.50
CA VAL A 157 0.54 -10.35 -5.54
C VAL A 157 0.97 -8.89 -5.72
N VAL A 158 2.26 -8.66 -6.00
CA VAL A 158 2.81 -7.33 -6.27
C VAL A 158 2.21 -6.71 -7.54
N ALA A 159 1.98 -7.52 -8.59
CA ALA A 159 1.33 -7.09 -9.81
C ALA A 159 -0.15 -6.72 -9.59
N GLN A 160 -0.87 -7.47 -8.74
CA GLN A 160 -2.25 -7.13 -8.34
C GLN A 160 -2.30 -5.78 -7.62
N HIS A 161 -1.37 -5.51 -6.69
CA HIS A 161 -1.30 -4.20 -6.02
C HIS A 161 -0.97 -3.08 -6.97
N ALA A 162 -0.12 -3.32 -7.97
CA ALA A 162 0.17 -2.34 -9.00
C ALA A 162 -1.09 -1.96 -9.79
N ALA A 163 -1.93 -2.95 -10.13
CA ALA A 163 -3.21 -2.73 -10.83
C ALA A 163 -4.20 -1.96 -9.93
N MET A 164 -4.40 -2.39 -8.69
CA MET A 164 -5.29 -1.71 -7.75
C MET A 164 -4.86 -0.26 -7.47
N THR A 165 -3.55 -0.03 -7.34
CA THR A 165 -2.98 1.31 -7.12
C THR A 165 -3.26 2.22 -8.30
N ARG A 166 -2.95 1.81 -9.54
CA ARG A 166 -3.15 2.67 -10.72
C ARG A 166 -4.63 2.97 -11.00
N GLU A 167 -5.52 2.03 -10.70
CA GLU A 167 -6.96 2.23 -10.84
C GLU A 167 -7.50 3.30 -9.87
N MET A 168 -6.98 3.33 -8.63
CA MET A 168 -7.41 4.29 -7.61
C MET A 168 -6.66 5.61 -7.69
N ILE A 169 -5.42 5.56 -8.18
CA ILE A 169 -4.48 6.68 -8.25
C ILE A 169 -3.88 6.66 -9.67
N PRO A 170 -4.57 7.22 -10.68
CA PRO A 170 -4.09 7.20 -12.05
C PRO A 170 -2.88 8.13 -12.23
N ALA A 171 -2.09 7.92 -13.28
CA ALA A 171 -0.90 8.72 -13.56
C ALA A 171 -1.18 10.23 -13.56
N SER A 172 -2.34 10.65 -14.09
CA SER A 172 -2.77 12.06 -14.15
C SER A 172 -2.91 12.75 -12.78
N VAL A 173 -3.11 11.99 -11.70
CA VAL A 173 -3.12 12.51 -10.33
C VAL A 173 -1.71 12.72 -9.79
N ILE A 174 -0.76 11.90 -10.23
CA ILE A 174 0.61 11.83 -9.68
C ILE A 174 1.62 12.64 -10.49
N GLU A 175 1.43 12.77 -11.80
CA GLU A 175 2.28 13.55 -12.69
C GLU A 175 2.57 14.98 -12.16
N PRO A 176 1.58 15.75 -11.68
CA PRO A 176 1.86 17.08 -11.14
C PRO A 176 2.78 17.04 -9.91
N LEU A 177 2.59 16.05 -9.02
CA LEU A 177 3.40 15.91 -7.80
C LEU A 177 4.84 15.51 -8.11
N ILE A 178 5.03 14.64 -9.11
CA ILE A 178 6.38 14.27 -9.56
C ILE A 178 7.10 15.43 -10.21
N ASN A 179 6.41 16.17 -11.08
CA ASN A 179 7.01 17.34 -11.72
C ASN A 179 7.43 18.37 -10.66
N GLN A 180 6.58 18.63 -9.67
CA GLN A 180 6.91 19.48 -8.53
C GLN A 180 8.12 18.94 -7.75
N TYR A 181 8.15 17.66 -7.40
CA TYR A 181 9.27 17.05 -6.67
C TYR A 181 10.60 17.17 -7.45
N ILE A 182 10.56 16.95 -8.77
CA ILE A 182 11.73 17.09 -9.65
C ILE A 182 12.20 18.55 -9.68
N GLU A 183 11.30 19.51 -9.84
CA GLU A 183 11.61 20.95 -9.87
C GLU A 183 12.19 21.46 -8.54
N GLU A 184 11.59 21.10 -7.42
CA GLU A 184 12.07 21.52 -6.08
C GLU A 184 13.49 20.99 -5.82
N SER A 185 13.80 19.77 -6.29
CA SER A 185 15.13 19.16 -6.20
C SER A 185 16.20 19.83 -7.09
N GLU A 186 15.82 20.70 -8.02
CA GLU A 186 16.75 21.46 -8.88
C GLU A 186 17.22 22.76 -8.26
N THR A 187 16.51 23.25 -7.26
CA THR A 187 16.75 24.55 -6.63
C THR A 187 17.63 24.49 -5.38
N LEU A 188 18.03 23.29 -4.96
CA LEU A 188 18.91 22.99 -3.80
C LEU A 188 20.32 22.60 -4.25
#